data_AF-A0A1Y3BM21-F1
#
_entry.id   AF-A0A1Y3BM21-F1
#
_cell.length_a   1.000
_cell.length_b   1.000
_cell.length_c   1.000
_cell.angle_alpha   90.00
_cell.angle_beta   90.00
_cell.angle_gamma   90.00
#
_symmetry.space_group_name_H-M   'P 1'
#
loop_
_entity.id
_entity.type
_entity.pdbx_description
1 polymer ?
#
loop_
_entity_poly.entity_id
_entity_poly.type
_entity_poly.pdbx_seq_one_letter_code
_entity_poly.pdbx_strand_id
1 'polypeptide(L)'
;LLCHHIHVEILSEGYAARVDSILAYRNITRDLLQQFVYPIVPNGRTIDDDENLDLDLNKSEDVEMKENDDEQYDSDSTKFSDSSDDSCDSLGDEYSAFYNEVYDSLSRGIEEQSIAENIILEINSSKHAYNVPVNEVNSLVIKALLNLALDNDGNFLLAVKSNLKYGLPIIQNYIKSISSQNDCIYAIEEFQLQNKELVTSLHLIKIIGFLYEQNVLEEDLILKWFYKPKSLSDHVTSEQETLRKSKEVGLFIKWLEEAEEESSDDQDD
;
A
#
# COMPACT_ATOMS: atom_id res chain seq x y z
N LEU A 1 -14.04 3.37 50.95
CA LEU A 1 -12.61 3.01 51.09
C LEU A 1 -12.47 1.49 51.01
N LEU A 2 -12.36 0.95 49.79
CA LEU A 2 -12.01 -0.46 49.58
C LEU A 2 -10.49 -0.54 49.55
N CYS A 3 -9.89 -1.01 50.65
CA CYS A 3 -8.46 -1.20 50.78
C CYS A 3 -7.99 -2.31 49.82
N HIS A 4 -7.48 -1.93 48.65
CA HIS A 4 -6.84 -2.87 47.73
C HIS A 4 -5.49 -3.25 48.34
N HIS A 5 -5.39 -4.47 48.86
CA HIS A 5 -4.15 -5.00 49.40
C HIS A 5 -3.31 -5.54 48.24
N ILE A 6 -2.15 -4.94 48.00
CA ILE A 6 -1.18 -5.45 47.04
C ILE A 6 -0.33 -6.50 47.77
N HIS A 7 -0.45 -7.76 47.35
CA HIS A 7 0.42 -8.84 47.84
C HIS A 7 1.68 -8.89 46.96
N VAL A 8 2.85 -8.72 47.60
CA VAL A 8 4.16 -8.83 46.96
C VAL A 8 4.91 -9.99 47.61
N GLU A 9 5.33 -10.95 46.80
CA GLU A 9 6.18 -12.07 47.20
C GLU A 9 7.47 -12.01 46.38
N ILE A 10 8.63 -11.95 47.05
CA ILE A 10 9.93 -11.88 46.41
C ILE A 10 10.45 -13.31 46.27
N LEU A 11 10.47 -13.83 45.04
CA LEU A 11 10.94 -15.17 44.74
C LEU A 11 12.47 -15.18 44.55
N SER A 12 13.15 -16.16 45.14
CA SER A 12 14.60 -16.36 45.02
C SER A 12 15.02 -17.08 43.75
N GLU A 13 14.09 -17.80 43.12
CA GLU A 13 14.28 -18.49 41.84
C GLU A 13 13.21 -17.99 40.86
N GLY A 14 13.60 -17.82 39.59
CA GLY A 14 12.89 -16.97 38.61
C GLY A 14 11.38 -17.19 38.51
N TYR A 15 10.67 -16.11 38.16
CA TYR A 15 9.22 -16.14 37.94
C TYR A 15 8.92 -16.56 36.49
N ALA A 16 7.87 -17.36 36.30
CA ALA A 16 7.26 -17.59 35.00
C ALA A 16 5.74 -17.51 35.16
N ALA A 17 5.15 -16.42 34.68
CA ALA A 17 3.70 -16.24 34.63
C ALA A 17 3.23 -16.49 33.19
N ARG A 18 2.18 -17.29 33.03
CA ARG A 18 1.54 -17.48 31.72
C ARG A 18 0.77 -16.21 31.38
N VAL A 19 1.07 -15.63 30.23
CA VAL A 19 0.40 -14.43 29.77
C VAL A 19 -0.74 -14.84 28.84
N ASP A 20 -1.97 -14.77 29.35
CA ASP A 20 -3.18 -15.20 28.62
C ASP A 20 -3.75 -14.12 27.68
N SER A 21 -3.12 -12.94 27.62
CA SER A 21 -3.50 -11.84 26.74
C SER A 21 -2.33 -11.40 25.88
N ILE A 22 -2.54 -11.33 24.56
CA ILE A 22 -1.55 -10.84 23.59
C ILE A 22 -1.09 -9.42 23.95
N LEU A 23 -2.01 -8.59 24.47
CA LEU A 23 -1.71 -7.22 24.89
C LEU A 23 -0.72 -7.21 26.08
N ALA A 24 -0.96 -8.06 27.07
CA ALA A 24 -0.04 -8.21 28.21
C ALA A 24 1.32 -8.76 27.75
N TYR A 25 1.33 -9.70 26.80
CA TYR A 25 2.57 -10.27 26.27
C TYR A 25 3.40 -9.19 25.56
N ARG A 26 2.75 -8.34 24.76
CA ARG A 26 3.40 -7.23 24.05
C ARG A 26 3.96 -6.18 25.01
N ASN A 27 3.20 -5.82 26.04
CA ASN A 27 3.64 -4.81 27.02
C ASN A 27 4.84 -5.31 27.85
N ILE A 28 4.78 -6.55 28.35
CA ILE A 28 5.88 -7.16 29.11
C ILE A 28 7.12 -7.31 28.22
N THR A 29 6.96 -7.78 26.98
CA THR A 29 8.09 -7.96 26.06
C THR A 29 8.71 -6.63 25.66
N ARG A 30 7.91 -5.59 25.43
CA ARG A 30 8.39 -4.24 25.11
C ARG A 30 9.17 -3.64 26.28
N ASP A 31 8.66 -3.78 27.51
CA ASP A 31 9.32 -3.30 28.72
C ASP A 31 10.67 -3.99 28.95
N LEU A 32 10.70 -5.32 28.80
CA LEU A 32 11.95 -6.10 28.84
C LEU A 32 12.94 -5.64 27.77
N LEU A 33 12.51 -5.53 26.51
CA LEU A 33 13.38 -5.08 25.42
C LEU A 33 13.88 -3.64 25.66
N GLN A 34 13.04 -2.73 26.16
CA GLN A 34 13.46 -1.38 26.51
C GLN A 34 14.50 -1.37 27.62
N GLN A 35 14.38 -2.24 28.62
CA GLN A 35 15.38 -2.39 29.68
C GLN A 35 16.71 -2.96 29.17
N PHE A 36 16.68 -3.89 28.21
CA PHE A 36 17.87 -4.51 27.63
C PHE A 36 18.59 -3.66 26.58
N VAL A 37 17.88 -2.75 25.90
CA VAL A 37 18.41 -1.93 24.79
C VAL A 37 18.71 -0.48 25.25
N TYR A 38 18.50 -0.15 26.52
CA TYR A 38 18.91 1.13 27.10
C TYR A 38 20.45 1.21 27.21
N PRO A 39 21.15 2.25 26.68
CA PRO A 39 20.68 3.59 26.28
C PRO A 39 20.79 3.86 24.77
N ILE A 40 20.59 2.86 23.89
CA ILE A 40 20.80 3.00 22.43
C ILE A 40 19.57 3.60 21.72
N VAL A 41 18.42 3.63 22.38
CA VAL A 41 17.23 4.33 21.87
C VAL A 41 17.34 5.81 22.24
N PRO A 42 17.45 6.74 21.28
CA PRO A 42 17.34 8.16 21.56
C PRO A 42 15.93 8.40 22.12
N ASN A 43 15.82 8.75 23.40
CA ASN A 43 14.58 9.30 23.92
C ASN A 43 14.26 10.53 23.07
N GLY A 44 13.11 10.55 22.39
CA GLY A 44 12.62 11.68 21.60
C GLY A 44 12.30 12.91 22.45
N ARG A 45 13.32 13.47 23.11
CA ARG A 45 13.35 14.76 23.75
C ARG A 45 14.49 15.53 23.11
N THR A 46 14.17 16.28 22.06
CA THR A 46 14.97 17.44 21.69
C THR A 46 14.97 18.38 22.89
N ILE A 47 16.17 18.64 23.39
CA ILE A 47 16.46 19.68 24.36
C ILE A 47 16.23 21.03 23.66
N ASP A 48 15.80 22.02 24.42
CA ASP A 48 15.53 23.43 24.07
C ASP A 48 14.04 23.74 23.78
N ASP A 49 13.27 23.93 24.85
CA ASP A 49 12.79 25.28 25.24
C ASP A 49 11.93 25.18 26.52
N ASP A 50 12.44 25.81 27.58
CA ASP A 50 11.78 26.02 28.86
C ASP A 50 10.52 26.89 28.69
N GLU A 51 9.39 26.46 29.24
CA GLU A 51 8.62 27.18 30.28
C GLU A 51 7.19 26.63 30.45
N ASN A 52 6.81 26.43 31.72
CA ASN A 52 5.46 26.22 32.26
C ASN A 52 4.89 24.78 32.31
N LEU A 53 5.31 24.08 33.37
CA LEU A 53 4.42 23.26 34.19
C LEU A 53 3.19 24.09 34.62
N ASP A 54 1.98 23.57 34.40
CA ASP A 54 1.04 23.25 35.49
C ASP A 54 -0.13 22.43 34.96
N LEU A 55 -0.14 21.16 35.36
CA LEU A 55 -1.25 20.22 35.23
C LEU A 55 -2.18 20.45 36.43
N ASP A 56 -3.35 21.06 36.21
CA ASP A 56 -4.38 21.15 37.26
C ASP A 56 -5.63 20.37 36.86
N LEU A 57 -5.65 19.12 37.34
CA LEU A 57 -6.81 18.26 37.47
C LEU A 57 -7.63 18.75 38.68
N ASN A 58 -8.87 19.21 38.45
CA ASN A 58 -10.06 19.05 39.31
C ASN A 58 -11.06 20.20 39.15
N LYS A 59 -12.23 19.93 38.57
CA LYS A 59 -13.51 20.47 39.06
C LYS A 59 -14.69 19.70 38.49
N SER A 60 -15.22 18.82 39.34
CA SER A 60 -16.54 18.20 39.27
C SER A 60 -17.59 19.15 39.84
N GLU A 61 -18.71 19.33 39.14
CA GLU A 61 -19.96 19.85 39.72
C GLU A 61 -21.11 18.88 39.40
N ASP A 62 -21.76 18.44 40.48
CA ASP A 62 -22.89 17.53 40.58
C ASP A 62 -24.20 18.16 40.09
N VAL A 63 -25.08 17.39 39.41
CA VAL A 63 -26.54 17.57 39.47
C VAL A 63 -27.27 16.23 39.35
N GLU A 64 -28.34 16.11 40.15
CA GLU A 64 -29.05 14.95 40.66
C GLU A 64 -29.97 14.14 39.71
N MET A 65 -30.13 12.88 40.15
CA MET A 65 -31.10 11.81 39.92
C MET A 65 -32.55 12.17 39.53
N LYS A 66 -33.16 11.31 38.70
CA LYS A 66 -34.55 10.82 38.91
C LYS A 66 -34.66 9.33 38.61
N GLU A 67 -35.20 8.63 39.60
CA GLU A 67 -35.48 7.20 39.69
C GLU A 67 -36.69 6.78 38.82
N ASN A 68 -36.69 5.52 38.38
CA ASN A 68 -37.87 4.66 38.31
C ASN A 68 -37.43 3.20 38.39
N ASP A 69 -38.07 2.48 39.30
CA ASP A 69 -37.84 1.10 39.72
C ASP A 69 -38.18 0.06 38.65
N ASP A 70 -37.39 -1.03 38.59
CA ASP A 70 -37.90 -2.41 38.56
C ASP A 70 -36.76 -3.40 38.84
N GLU A 71 -36.94 -4.26 39.84
CA GLU A 71 -36.01 -5.30 40.27
C GLU A 71 -36.09 -6.56 39.39
N GLN A 72 -34.95 -7.15 38.96
CA GLN A 72 -34.59 -8.57 39.23
C GLN A 72 -33.23 -9.01 38.61
N TYR A 73 -32.31 -9.41 39.49
CA TYR A 73 -31.17 -10.33 39.43
C TYR A 73 -30.55 -10.85 38.11
N ASP A 74 -29.21 -10.67 38.06
CA ASP A 74 -28.15 -11.62 37.63
C ASP A 74 -27.68 -11.64 36.15
N SER A 75 -26.57 -10.93 35.88
CA SER A 75 -25.42 -11.38 35.06
C SER A 75 -24.60 -10.15 34.62
N ASP A 76 -23.55 -9.84 35.38
CA ASP A 76 -22.63 -8.72 35.11
C ASP A 76 -21.72 -9.08 33.91
N SER A 77 -22.16 -8.69 32.72
CA SER A 77 -21.33 -8.65 31.51
C SER A 77 -21.12 -7.19 31.13
N THR A 78 -20.24 -6.53 31.87
CA THR A 78 -19.72 -5.21 31.51
C THR A 78 -18.89 -5.33 30.24
N LYS A 79 -19.54 -5.01 29.11
CA LYS A 79 -18.88 -4.64 27.86
C LYS A 79 -18.01 -3.40 28.13
N PHE A 80 -16.74 -3.63 28.42
CA PHE A 80 -15.72 -2.61 28.22
C PHE A 80 -15.58 -2.39 26.71
N SER A 81 -16.26 -1.35 26.22
CA SER A 81 -15.93 -0.73 24.93
C SER A 81 -14.63 0.04 25.13
N ASP A 82 -13.51 -0.67 25.11
CA ASP A 82 -12.19 -0.07 24.96
C ASP A 82 -12.05 0.28 23.48
N SER A 83 -12.43 1.50 23.14
CA SER A 83 -12.15 2.11 21.83
C SER A 83 -10.69 2.52 21.80
N SER A 84 -9.81 1.52 21.86
CA SER A 84 -8.41 1.63 21.46
C SER A 84 -8.37 1.50 19.94
N ASP A 85 -8.72 2.58 19.26
CA ASP A 85 -8.33 2.80 17.87
C ASP A 85 -6.84 3.13 17.85
N ASP A 86 -6.02 2.12 18.11
CA ASP A 86 -4.61 2.07 17.71
C ASP A 86 -4.51 1.00 16.62
N SER A 87 -5.28 1.27 15.56
CA SER A 87 -5.16 0.60 14.28
C SER A 87 -3.69 0.70 13.85
N CYS A 88 -2.94 -0.40 13.92
CA CYS A 88 -2.45 -1.14 12.75
C CYS A 88 -2.16 -0.36 11.43
N ASP A 89 -1.88 0.95 11.46
CA ASP A 89 -1.74 1.80 10.25
C ASP A 89 -0.26 2.03 9.87
N SER A 90 0.66 1.74 10.80
CA SER A 90 2.10 1.98 10.63
C SER A 90 2.75 1.26 9.43
N LEU A 91 2.16 0.18 8.91
CA LEU A 91 2.68 -0.51 7.71
C LEU A 91 2.14 0.12 6.42
N GLY A 92 0.91 0.66 6.43
CA GLY A 92 0.37 1.42 5.30
C GLY A 92 1.13 2.73 5.09
N ASP A 93 1.56 3.34 6.18
CA ASP A 93 2.41 4.54 6.18
C ASP A 93 3.75 4.31 5.48
N GLU A 94 4.40 3.15 5.66
CA GLU A 94 5.68 2.83 5.04
C GLU A 94 5.58 2.69 3.51
N TYR A 95 4.56 1.99 3.00
CA TYR A 95 4.33 1.87 1.55
C TYR A 95 3.94 3.21 0.92
N SER A 96 3.15 4.01 1.63
CA SER A 96 2.74 5.34 1.18
C SER A 96 3.94 6.30 1.14
N ALA A 97 4.80 6.26 2.15
CA ALA A 97 6.05 7.04 2.18
C ALA A 97 6.99 6.63 1.04
N PHE A 98 7.20 5.33 0.83
CA PHE A 98 8.00 4.84 -0.30
C PHE A 98 7.41 5.25 -1.66
N TYR A 99 6.08 5.16 -1.82
CA TYR A 99 5.41 5.57 -3.04
C TYR A 99 5.65 7.07 -3.33
N ASN A 100 5.56 7.93 -2.33
CA ASN A 100 5.82 9.37 -2.49
C ASN A 100 7.27 9.64 -2.92
N GLU A 101 8.25 8.95 -2.32
CA GLU A 101 9.66 9.07 -2.73
C GLU A 101 9.90 8.61 -4.18
N VAL A 102 9.26 7.52 -4.60
CA VAL A 102 9.32 7.04 -5.99
C VAL A 102 8.65 8.05 -6.94
N TYR A 103 7.48 8.57 -6.57
CA TYR A 103 6.76 9.57 -7.33
C TYR A 103 7.61 10.84 -7.51
N ASP A 104 8.20 11.36 -6.45
CA ASP A 104 9.02 12.57 -6.49
C ASP A 104 10.29 12.36 -7.33
N SER A 105 10.94 11.21 -7.19
CA SER A 105 12.13 10.85 -7.99
C SER A 105 11.80 10.78 -9.47
N LEU A 106 10.65 10.19 -9.83
CA LEU A 106 10.19 10.12 -11.21
C LEU A 106 9.74 11.48 -11.75
N SER A 107 9.07 12.29 -10.93
CA SER A 107 8.63 13.64 -11.27
C SER A 107 9.82 14.53 -11.66
N ARG A 108 10.81 14.62 -10.74
CA ARG A 108 12.07 15.33 -11.01
C ARG A 108 12.79 14.77 -12.22
N GLY A 109 12.82 13.44 -12.35
CA GLY A 109 13.45 12.77 -13.48
C GLY A 109 12.85 13.18 -14.83
N ILE A 110 11.51 13.26 -14.91
CA ILE A 110 10.79 13.66 -16.12
C ILE A 110 11.00 15.15 -16.41
N GLU A 111 10.95 16.01 -15.40
CA GLU A 111 11.15 17.46 -15.58
C GLU A 111 12.57 17.81 -16.04
N GLU A 112 13.58 17.19 -15.41
CA GLU A 112 14.99 17.46 -15.66
C GLU A 112 15.57 16.63 -16.83
N GLN A 113 14.80 15.65 -17.34
CA GLN A 113 15.26 14.65 -18.31
C GLN A 113 16.53 13.91 -17.81
N SER A 114 16.51 13.52 -16.54
CA SER A 114 17.61 12.83 -15.89
C SER A 114 17.83 11.43 -16.47
N ILE A 115 19.07 10.94 -16.39
CA ILE A 115 19.41 9.62 -16.92
C ILE A 115 18.72 8.54 -16.08
N ALA A 116 18.09 7.56 -16.75
CA ALA A 116 17.32 6.49 -16.11
C ALA A 116 18.10 5.72 -15.02
N GLU A 117 19.40 5.51 -15.21
CA GLU A 117 20.27 4.85 -14.23
C GLU A 117 20.31 5.58 -12.89
N ASN A 118 20.31 6.92 -12.89
CA ASN A 118 20.29 7.70 -11.65
C ASN A 118 18.96 7.51 -10.90
N ILE A 119 17.84 7.55 -11.63
CA ILE A 119 16.52 7.34 -11.05
C ILE A 119 16.37 5.92 -10.48
N ILE A 120 16.91 4.92 -11.18
CA ILE A 120 16.94 3.53 -10.68
C ILE A 120 17.75 3.45 -9.38
N LEU A 121 18.87 4.17 -9.26
CA LEU A 121 19.66 4.22 -8.03
C LEU A 121 18.90 4.88 -6.88
N GLU A 122 18.19 5.98 -7.13
CA GLU A 122 17.32 6.64 -6.15
C GLU A 122 16.21 5.69 -5.67
N ILE A 123 15.47 5.06 -6.59
CA ILE A 123 14.40 4.10 -6.25
C ILE A 123 14.96 2.92 -5.45
N ASN A 124 16.11 2.37 -5.83
CA ASN A 124 16.73 1.27 -5.08
C ASN A 124 17.17 1.70 -3.67
N SER A 125 17.70 2.91 -3.53
CA SER A 125 18.03 3.48 -2.23
C SER A 125 16.78 3.57 -1.35
N SER A 126 15.69 4.17 -1.87
CA SER A 126 14.42 4.30 -1.14
C SER A 126 13.82 2.92 -0.81
N LYS A 127 13.85 1.97 -1.73
CA LYS A 127 13.37 0.60 -1.49
C LYS A 127 14.08 -0.02 -0.27
N HIS A 128 15.39 0.17 -0.16
CA HIS A 128 16.16 -0.34 0.97
C HIS A 128 15.91 0.45 2.26
N ALA A 129 15.65 1.76 2.18
CA ALA A 129 15.31 2.59 3.33
C ALA A 129 13.96 2.20 3.95
N TYR A 130 12.95 1.92 3.12
CA TYR A 130 11.60 1.53 3.56
C TYR A 130 11.37 0.02 3.61
N ASN A 131 12.41 -0.80 3.40
CA ASN A 131 12.34 -2.26 3.41
C ASN A 131 11.23 -2.86 2.50
N VAL A 132 11.00 -2.26 1.34
CA VAL A 132 9.95 -2.66 0.41
C VAL A 132 10.39 -3.85 -0.46
N PRO A 133 9.58 -4.90 -0.61
CA PRO A 133 9.94 -6.05 -1.43
C PRO A 133 9.88 -5.71 -2.93
N VAL A 134 10.70 -6.37 -3.74
CA VAL A 134 10.92 -6.01 -5.16
C VAL A 134 9.64 -6.10 -6.00
N ASN A 135 8.75 -7.06 -5.70
CA ASN A 135 7.47 -7.19 -6.40
C ASN A 135 6.59 -5.95 -6.24
N GLU A 136 6.59 -5.32 -5.07
CA GLU A 136 5.82 -4.09 -4.83
C GLU A 136 6.42 -2.90 -5.59
N VAL A 137 7.74 -2.84 -5.72
CA VAL A 137 8.42 -1.81 -6.51
C VAL A 137 7.92 -1.81 -7.96
N ASN A 138 7.73 -2.98 -8.58
CA ASN A 138 7.25 -3.10 -9.96
C ASN A 138 5.91 -2.37 -10.17
N SER A 139 4.95 -2.65 -9.28
CA SER A 139 3.61 -2.06 -9.33
C SER A 139 3.64 -0.56 -9.04
N LEU A 140 4.41 -0.15 -8.03
CA LEU A 140 4.46 1.26 -7.60
C LEU A 140 5.13 2.17 -8.62
N VAL A 141 6.19 1.72 -9.30
CA VAL A 141 6.85 2.50 -10.37
C VAL A 141 5.88 2.77 -11.53
N ILE A 142 5.12 1.76 -11.96
CA ILE A 142 4.12 1.92 -13.03
C ILE A 142 2.99 2.85 -12.58
N LYS A 143 2.45 2.65 -11.38
CA LYS A 143 1.41 3.54 -10.82
C LYS A 143 1.88 4.99 -10.75
N ALA A 144 3.10 5.24 -10.27
CA ALA A 144 3.66 6.58 -10.16
C ALA A 144 3.78 7.26 -11.53
N LEU A 145 4.32 6.56 -12.56
CA LEU A 145 4.41 7.09 -13.93
C LEU A 145 3.04 7.46 -14.52
N LEU A 146 2.01 6.68 -14.21
CA LEU A 146 0.65 6.91 -14.67
C LEU A 146 -0.05 8.05 -13.90
N ASN A 147 0.14 8.12 -12.58
CA ASN A 147 -0.39 9.22 -11.75
C ASN A 147 0.25 10.56 -12.12
N LEU A 148 1.56 10.61 -12.39
CA LEU A 148 2.24 11.80 -12.91
C LEU A 148 1.62 12.33 -14.22
N ALA A 149 0.98 11.46 -15.00
CA ALA A 149 0.29 11.89 -16.21
C ALA A 149 -1.11 12.46 -15.93
N LEU A 150 -1.76 12.06 -14.83
CA LEU A 150 -3.04 12.64 -14.37
C LEU A 150 -2.85 14.03 -13.81
N ASP A 151 -1.75 14.28 -13.10
CA ASP A 151 -1.44 15.58 -12.51
C ASP A 151 -1.04 16.63 -13.56
N ASN A 152 -0.87 16.22 -14.81
CA ASN A 152 -0.62 17.13 -15.91
C ASN A 152 -1.94 17.77 -16.40
N ASP A 153 -2.04 19.10 -16.33
CA ASP A 153 -3.19 19.89 -16.82
C ASP A 153 -3.49 19.72 -18.33
N GLY A 154 -2.62 19.01 -19.06
CA GLY A 154 -2.72 18.77 -20.49
C GLY A 154 -3.57 17.56 -20.89
N ASN A 155 -3.36 17.13 -22.14
CA ASN A 155 -4.00 15.91 -22.65
C ASN A 155 -3.36 14.69 -21.99
N PHE A 156 -4.11 14.02 -21.12
CA PHE A 156 -3.68 12.81 -20.40
C PHE A 156 -2.98 11.79 -21.30
N LEU A 157 -3.53 11.50 -22.50
CA LEU A 157 -2.91 10.52 -23.40
C LEU A 157 -1.53 10.95 -23.90
N LEU A 158 -1.33 12.25 -24.15
CA LEU A 158 -0.01 12.78 -24.52
C LEU A 158 0.95 12.72 -23.34
N ALA A 159 0.49 13.07 -22.14
CA ALA A 159 1.28 13.01 -20.91
C ALA A 159 1.71 11.58 -20.59
N VAL A 160 0.78 10.62 -20.60
CA VAL A 160 1.06 9.18 -20.41
C VAL A 160 2.08 8.70 -21.44
N LYS A 161 1.89 9.04 -22.72
CA LYS A 161 2.83 8.62 -23.77
C LYS A 161 4.23 9.20 -23.57
N SER A 162 4.34 10.44 -23.08
CA SER A 162 5.62 11.06 -22.75
C SER A 162 6.28 10.38 -21.55
N ASN A 163 5.52 10.21 -20.46
CA ASN A 163 5.99 9.61 -19.21
C ASN A 163 6.43 8.17 -19.40
N LEU A 164 5.65 7.35 -20.13
CA LEU A 164 6.00 5.95 -20.42
C LEU A 164 7.22 5.84 -21.34
N LYS A 165 7.44 6.79 -22.25
CA LYS A 165 8.65 6.82 -23.09
C LYS A 165 9.90 7.14 -22.28
N TYR A 166 9.83 8.14 -21.40
CA TYR A 166 10.93 8.44 -20.48
C TYR A 166 11.18 7.28 -19.51
N GLY A 167 10.11 6.74 -18.94
CA GLY A 167 10.15 5.67 -17.96
C GLY A 167 10.51 4.30 -18.55
N LEU A 168 10.47 4.10 -19.88
CA LEU A 168 10.71 2.81 -20.51
C LEU A 168 11.98 2.08 -20.03
N PRO A 169 13.18 2.69 -20.05
CA PRO A 169 14.39 2.04 -19.51
C PRO A 169 14.28 1.69 -18.02
N ILE A 170 13.54 2.48 -17.23
CA ILE A 170 13.30 2.21 -15.80
C ILE A 170 12.36 1.01 -15.66
N ILE A 171 11.26 1.01 -16.42
CA ILE A 171 10.27 -0.08 -16.47
C ILE A 171 10.96 -1.41 -16.84
N GLN A 172 11.76 -1.42 -17.90
CA GLN A 172 12.50 -2.61 -18.36
C GLN A 172 13.53 -3.11 -17.33
N ASN A 173 14.00 -2.25 -16.41
CA ASN A 173 14.88 -2.69 -15.34
C ASN A 173 14.14 -3.53 -14.27
N TYR A 174 12.87 -3.21 -13.99
CA TYR A 174 12.08 -3.87 -12.96
C TYR A 174 11.19 -5.00 -13.51
N ILE A 175 10.67 -4.84 -14.73
CA ILE A 175 9.81 -5.83 -15.39
C ILE A 175 10.64 -6.72 -16.32
N LYS A 176 11.03 -7.90 -15.80
CA LYS A 176 11.88 -8.86 -16.53
C LYS A 176 11.32 -10.28 -16.55
N SER A 177 10.51 -10.63 -15.56
CA SER A 177 9.94 -11.96 -15.37
C SER A 177 8.44 -11.96 -15.64
N ILE A 178 7.88 -13.14 -15.90
CA ILE A 178 6.42 -13.30 -16.03
C ILE A 178 5.67 -12.83 -14.78
N SER A 179 6.27 -12.95 -13.58
CA SER A 179 5.67 -12.46 -12.34
C SER A 179 5.58 -10.94 -12.33
N SER A 180 6.70 -10.25 -12.62
CA SER A 180 6.74 -8.78 -12.68
C SER A 180 5.87 -8.20 -13.80
N GLN A 181 5.72 -8.92 -14.92
CA GLN A 181 4.78 -8.54 -15.99
C GLN A 181 3.32 -8.67 -15.51
N ASN A 182 3.00 -9.71 -14.73
CA ASN A 182 1.68 -9.84 -14.12
C ASN A 182 1.42 -8.69 -13.14
N ASP A 183 2.38 -8.40 -12.25
CA ASP A 183 2.26 -7.29 -11.29
C ASP A 183 1.99 -5.96 -12.02
N CYS A 184 2.67 -5.73 -13.15
CA CYS A 184 2.47 -4.55 -13.99
C CYS A 184 1.08 -4.45 -14.62
N ILE A 185 0.58 -5.52 -15.28
CA ILE A 185 -0.73 -5.44 -15.94
C ILE A 185 -1.87 -5.23 -14.93
N TYR A 186 -1.77 -5.84 -13.75
CA TYR A 186 -2.73 -5.62 -12.67
C TYR A 186 -2.59 -4.23 -12.04
N ALA A 187 -1.39 -3.67 -11.96
CA ALA A 187 -1.19 -2.28 -11.53
C ALA A 187 -1.85 -1.27 -12.49
N ILE A 188 -1.81 -1.55 -13.80
CA ILE A 188 -2.47 -0.72 -14.84
C ILE A 188 -4.00 -0.86 -14.75
N GLU A 189 -4.50 -2.08 -14.54
CA GLU A 189 -5.93 -2.32 -14.32
C GLU A 189 -6.43 -1.58 -13.08
N GLU A 190 -5.74 -1.74 -11.95
CA GLU A 190 -6.06 -1.07 -10.70
C GLU A 190 -6.08 0.46 -10.85
N PHE A 191 -5.07 1.02 -11.52
CA PHE A 191 -5.01 2.45 -11.80
C PHE A 191 -6.24 2.93 -12.59
N GLN A 192 -6.72 2.16 -13.57
CA GLN A 192 -7.93 2.51 -14.33
C GLN A 192 -9.18 2.45 -13.43
N LEU A 193 -9.30 1.42 -12.60
CA LEU A 193 -10.46 1.25 -11.71
C LEU A 193 -10.56 2.37 -10.68
N GLN A 194 -9.41 2.79 -10.13
CA GLN A 194 -9.32 3.92 -9.19
C GLN A 194 -9.70 5.25 -9.85
N ASN A 195 -9.34 5.45 -11.12
CA ASN A 195 -9.52 6.71 -11.84
C ASN A 195 -10.56 6.62 -12.97
N LYS A 196 -11.61 5.80 -12.80
CA LYS A 196 -12.57 5.45 -13.86
C LYS A 196 -13.31 6.63 -14.50
N GLU A 197 -13.40 7.77 -13.81
CA GLU A 197 -14.01 8.99 -14.34
C GLU A 197 -13.13 9.70 -15.38
N LEU A 198 -11.80 9.61 -15.22
CA LEU A 198 -10.81 10.28 -16.07
C LEU A 198 -10.15 9.31 -17.07
N VAL A 199 -9.90 8.08 -16.64
CA VAL A 199 -9.18 7.05 -17.38
C VAL A 199 -10.17 6.05 -17.96
N THR A 200 -10.48 6.20 -19.24
CA THR A 200 -11.38 5.27 -19.97
C THR A 200 -10.70 3.95 -20.35
N SER A 201 -11.50 2.94 -20.74
CA SER A 201 -11.03 1.66 -21.32
C SER A 201 -10.10 1.86 -22.52
N LEU A 202 -10.30 2.92 -23.31
CA LEU A 202 -9.43 3.27 -24.43
C LEU A 202 -8.01 3.64 -23.97
N HIS A 203 -7.89 4.35 -22.84
CA HIS A 203 -6.58 4.69 -22.29
C HIS A 203 -5.87 3.45 -21.77
N LEU A 204 -6.60 2.55 -21.10
CA LEU A 204 -6.09 1.25 -20.66
C LEU A 204 -5.44 0.48 -21.81
N ILE A 205 -6.17 0.27 -22.91
CA ILE A 205 -5.63 -0.49 -24.05
C ILE A 205 -4.46 0.22 -24.73
N LYS A 206 -4.43 1.56 -24.73
CA LYS A 206 -3.29 2.31 -25.29
C LYS A 206 -2.03 2.18 -24.43
N ILE A 207 -2.19 2.10 -23.11
CA ILE A 207 -1.08 1.84 -22.18
C ILE A 207 -0.57 0.42 -22.37
N ILE A 208 -1.47 -0.59 -22.34
CA ILE A 208 -1.12 -2.00 -22.53
C ILE A 208 -0.48 -2.21 -23.91
N GLY A 209 -1.08 -1.66 -24.96
CA GLY A 209 -0.55 -1.74 -26.33
C GLY A 209 0.84 -1.12 -26.47
N PHE A 210 1.10 0.02 -25.82
CA PHE A 210 2.45 0.60 -25.79
C PHE A 210 3.45 -0.35 -25.13
N LEU A 211 3.11 -0.96 -23.99
CA LEU A 211 4.01 -1.88 -23.28
C LEU A 211 4.22 -3.19 -24.05
N TYR A 212 3.21 -3.67 -24.77
CA TYR A 212 3.34 -4.78 -25.72
C TYR A 212 4.32 -4.44 -26.85
N GLU A 213 4.13 -3.31 -27.54
CA GLU A 213 5.01 -2.85 -28.63
C GLU A 213 6.48 -2.68 -28.17
N GLN A 214 6.71 -2.31 -26.91
CA GLN A 214 8.05 -2.16 -26.34
C GLN A 214 8.63 -3.45 -25.73
N ASN A 215 8.01 -4.61 -25.97
CA ASN A 215 8.39 -5.93 -25.44
C ASN A 215 8.47 -5.98 -23.90
N VAL A 216 7.65 -5.19 -23.21
CA VAL A 216 7.55 -5.21 -21.74
C VAL A 216 6.51 -6.25 -21.31
N LEU A 217 5.40 -6.36 -22.06
CA LEU A 217 4.35 -7.36 -21.80
C LEU A 217 4.27 -8.35 -22.95
N GLU A 218 4.28 -9.63 -22.63
CA GLU A 218 4.10 -10.71 -23.60
C GLU A 218 2.62 -10.92 -23.94
N GLU A 219 2.36 -11.40 -25.16
CA GLU A 219 1.01 -11.65 -25.64
C GLU A 219 0.24 -12.66 -24.78
N ASP A 220 0.86 -13.82 -24.52
CA ASP A 220 0.33 -14.87 -23.65
C ASP A 220 -0.12 -14.34 -22.29
N LEU A 221 0.61 -13.35 -21.76
CA LEU A 221 0.31 -12.74 -20.48
C LEU A 221 -0.92 -11.84 -20.55
N ILE A 222 -1.07 -11.07 -21.63
CA ILE A 222 -2.23 -10.22 -21.88
C ILE A 222 -3.48 -11.09 -22.10
N LEU A 223 -3.38 -12.15 -22.90
CA LEU A 223 -4.47 -13.10 -23.13
C LEU A 223 -4.86 -13.82 -21.84
N LYS A 224 -3.88 -14.24 -21.03
CA LYS A 224 -4.14 -14.84 -19.70
C LYS A 224 -4.83 -13.86 -18.76
N TRP A 225 -4.42 -12.59 -18.74
CA TRP A 225 -5.07 -11.55 -17.96
C TRP A 225 -6.54 -11.35 -18.37
N PHE A 226 -6.84 -11.43 -19.67
CA PHE A 226 -8.20 -11.27 -20.16
C PHE A 226 -9.10 -12.50 -19.88
N TYR A 227 -8.63 -13.71 -20.21
CA TYR A 227 -9.44 -14.94 -20.14
C TYR A 227 -9.43 -15.62 -18.77
N LYS A 228 -8.35 -15.49 -18.01
CA LYS A 228 -8.15 -16.13 -16.70
C LYS A 228 -7.61 -15.11 -15.68
N PRO A 229 -8.33 -14.00 -15.44
CA PRO A 229 -7.89 -12.96 -14.53
C PRO A 229 -7.77 -13.50 -13.10
N LYS A 230 -6.76 -13.01 -12.38
CA LYS A 230 -6.75 -13.03 -10.92
C LYS A 230 -7.70 -11.94 -10.43
N SER A 231 -8.41 -12.21 -9.33
CA SER A 231 -9.22 -11.18 -8.70
C SER A 231 -8.32 -10.24 -7.91
N LEU A 232 -8.44 -8.93 -8.17
CA LEU A 232 -7.97 -7.92 -7.23
C LEU A 232 -8.92 -7.94 -6.02
N SER A 233 -8.41 -8.25 -4.83
CA SER A 233 -9.24 -8.40 -3.62
C SER A 233 -9.88 -7.09 -3.18
N ASP A 234 -9.18 -5.99 -3.42
CA ASP A 234 -9.53 -4.67 -2.89
C ASP A 234 -10.50 -3.91 -3.80
N HIS A 235 -10.91 -4.54 -4.90
CA HIS A 235 -11.79 -3.96 -5.92
C HIS A 235 -13.00 -4.85 -6.18
N VAL A 236 -14.14 -4.24 -6.51
CA VAL A 236 -15.38 -4.97 -6.78
C VAL A 236 -15.21 -5.83 -8.04
N THR A 237 -15.38 -7.16 -7.91
CA THR A 237 -15.21 -8.12 -9.02
C THR A 237 -16.03 -7.75 -10.26
N SER A 238 -17.24 -7.23 -10.09
CA SER A 238 -18.10 -6.82 -11.21
C SER A 238 -17.53 -5.64 -12.01
N GLU A 239 -16.81 -4.70 -11.36
CA GLU A 239 -16.19 -3.57 -12.05
C GLU A 239 -14.99 -4.05 -12.90
N GLN A 240 -14.18 -4.95 -12.34
CA GLN A 240 -13.06 -5.58 -13.06
C GLN A 240 -13.56 -6.36 -14.29
N GLU A 241 -14.62 -7.15 -14.14
CA GLU A 241 -15.24 -7.86 -15.27
C GLU A 241 -15.81 -6.91 -16.33
N THR A 242 -16.46 -5.82 -15.89
CA THR A 242 -17.05 -4.84 -16.82
C THR A 242 -15.98 -4.14 -17.63
N LEU A 243 -14.86 -3.77 -17.00
CA LEU A 243 -13.70 -3.20 -17.68
C LEU A 243 -13.14 -4.15 -18.74
N ARG A 244 -12.86 -5.39 -18.35
CA ARG A 244 -12.33 -6.40 -19.28
C ARG A 244 -13.31 -6.69 -20.42
N LYS A 245 -14.62 -6.74 -20.16
CA LYS A 245 -15.67 -6.96 -21.20
C LYS A 245 -16.01 -5.71 -22.03
N SER A 246 -15.31 -4.59 -21.82
CA SER A 246 -15.54 -3.37 -22.61
C SER A 246 -15.23 -3.61 -24.09
N LYS A 247 -15.90 -2.84 -24.96
CA LYS A 247 -15.77 -2.98 -26.42
C LYS A 247 -14.33 -2.76 -26.88
N GLU A 248 -13.65 -1.78 -26.29
CA GLU A 248 -12.28 -1.41 -26.63
C GLU A 248 -11.29 -2.54 -26.31
N VAL A 249 -11.42 -3.14 -25.11
CA VAL A 249 -10.59 -4.28 -24.72
C VAL A 249 -10.86 -5.48 -25.61
N GLY A 250 -12.13 -5.81 -25.89
CA GLY A 250 -12.47 -6.93 -26.77
C GLY A 250 -11.92 -6.78 -28.19
N LEU A 251 -11.92 -5.56 -28.76
CA LEU A 251 -11.31 -5.31 -30.06
C LEU A 251 -9.78 -5.46 -30.03
N PHE A 252 -9.13 -5.01 -28.96
CA PHE A 252 -7.69 -5.16 -28.79
C PHE A 252 -7.27 -6.62 -28.66
N ILE A 253 -8.01 -7.42 -27.90
CA ILE A 253 -7.73 -8.87 -27.76
C ILE A 253 -7.89 -9.60 -29.09
N LYS A 254 -8.95 -9.32 -29.84
CA LYS A 254 -9.14 -9.91 -31.19
C LYS A 254 -7.99 -9.56 -32.13
N TRP A 255 -7.49 -8.33 -32.06
CA TRP A 255 -6.34 -7.89 -32.86
C TRP A 255 -5.05 -8.63 -32.46
N LEU A 256 -4.81 -8.88 -31.18
CA LEU A 256 -3.66 -9.68 -30.73
C LEU A 256 -3.73 -11.11 -31.28
N GLU A 257 -4.89 -11.77 -31.14
CA GLU A 257 -5.09 -13.14 -31.64
C GLU A 257 -4.88 -13.24 -33.17
N GLU A 258 -5.36 -12.27 -33.94
CA GLU A 258 -5.17 -12.24 -35.40
C GLU A 258 -3.70 -12.03 -35.81
N ALA A 259 -2.93 -11.29 -35.00
CA ALA A 259 -1.52 -11.01 -35.30
C ALA A 259 -0.62 -12.25 -35.13
N GLU A 260 -0.96 -13.16 -34.20
CA GLU A 260 -0.23 -14.41 -34.01
C GLU A 260 -0.49 -15.41 -35.14
N GLU A 261 -1.76 -15.55 -35.57
CA GLU A 261 -2.17 -16.47 -36.64
C GLU A 261 -1.40 -16.19 -37.96
N GLU A 262 -1.28 -14.92 -38.36
CA GLU A 262 -0.54 -14.53 -39.58
C GLU A 262 0.97 -14.83 -39.50
N SER A 263 1.57 -14.90 -38.31
CA SER A 263 3.01 -15.16 -38.15
C SER A 263 3.38 -16.65 -38.18
N SER A 264 2.40 -17.52 -37.93
CA SER A 264 2.59 -18.97 -37.83
C SER A 264 2.45 -19.71 -39.17
N ASP A 265 1.74 -19.12 -40.13
CA ASP A 265 1.47 -19.70 -41.45
C ASP A 265 2.65 -19.59 -42.45
N ASP A 266 3.74 -18.90 -42.08
CA ASP A 266 4.93 -18.69 -42.93
C ASP A 266 6.07 -19.71 -42.70
N GLN A 267 5.82 -20.83 -41.98
CA GLN A 267 6.85 -21.84 -41.67
C GLN A 267 6.68 -23.22 -42.34
N ASP A 268 5.78 -23.37 -43.31
CA ASP A 268 5.61 -24.60 -44.08
C ASP A 268 5.70 -24.33 -45.60
N ASP A 269 6.91 -24.07 -46.12
CA ASP A 269 7.25 -24.24 -47.55
C ASP A 269 8.76 -24.51 -47.78
#